data_AF-A6H6W9-F1
#
_entry.id   AF-A6H6W9-F1
#
_cell.length_a   1.000
_cell.length_b   1.000
_cell.length_c   1.000
_cell.angle_alpha   90.00
_cell.angle_beta   90.00
_cell.angle_gamma   90.00
#
_symmetry.space_group_name_H-M   'P 1'
#
loop_
_entity.id
_entity.type
_entity.pdbx_description
1 polymer ?
#
loop_
_entity_poly.entity_id
_entity_poly.type
_entity_poly.pdbx_seq_one_letter_code
_entity_poly.pdbx_strand_id
1 'polypeptide(L)'
;MSAAALLAPAPAPAGAPPAPEYYPEEDEELESAEDDERSCRGRESDEDTEDASETDLAKHDEEDFVEMKEQMYQDKLASLKRQLQQLQEGTLQEYQKRMKKLDQQYKERIRNAELFLQLETEQVERNYIKEKKAAVKEFEDKKVELKENLIAELEEKKKMIENEKLTMELTGDSMEVKPIMTRKLRRRPNDPVPIPDKRRKPAPAQLNYLLTDEQIMEDLRTLNKLKSPKRPASPSSPEHLPTTPAESPAQRFEARIEDGKLYYDKRWYHKSQAIYLESKDNQKLSCVISSVGANEIWVRKTSDSTKMRIYLGQLQRGLFVIRRRSAA
;
A
#
# COMPACT_ATOMS: atom_id res chain seq x y z
N MET A 1 15.55 -53.38 28.02
CA MET A 1 14.10 -53.08 27.99
C MET A 1 13.93 -51.90 27.02
N SER A 2 13.84 -52.16 25.71
CA SER A 2 12.61 -52.36 24.92
C SER A 2 11.60 -51.22 25.09
N ALA A 3 11.55 -50.32 24.11
CA ALA A 3 10.37 -49.64 23.58
C ALA A 3 10.83 -48.45 22.69
N ALA A 4 11.38 -48.74 21.51
CA ALA A 4 11.49 -47.75 20.45
C ALA A 4 10.09 -47.54 19.87
N ALA A 5 9.40 -46.50 20.32
CA ALA A 5 8.10 -46.12 19.80
C ALA A 5 8.27 -45.55 18.39
N LEU A 6 7.93 -46.36 17.39
CA LEU A 6 7.75 -45.98 16.00
C LEU A 6 6.64 -44.91 15.92
N LEU A 7 7.03 -43.65 15.70
CA LEU A 7 6.11 -42.57 15.42
C LEU A 7 5.67 -42.68 13.95
N ALA A 8 4.44 -43.16 13.73
CA ALA A 8 3.85 -43.26 12.41
C ALA A 8 3.68 -41.86 11.76
N PRO A 9 3.92 -41.73 10.45
CA PRO A 9 3.77 -40.47 9.74
C PRO A 9 2.28 -40.08 9.65
N ALA A 10 1.98 -38.83 9.98
CA ALA A 10 0.64 -38.26 9.86
C ALA A 10 0.19 -38.22 8.39
N PRO A 11 -1.10 -38.47 8.11
CA PRO A 11 -1.63 -38.49 6.75
C PRO A 11 -1.59 -37.10 6.11
N ALA A 12 -1.20 -37.06 4.83
CA ALA A 12 -1.20 -35.85 4.03
C ALA A 12 -2.63 -35.26 3.91
N PRO A 13 -2.77 -33.92 3.88
CA PRO A 13 -4.06 -33.27 3.77
C PRO A 13 -4.71 -33.63 2.43
N ALA A 14 -5.95 -34.10 2.48
CA ALA A 14 -6.79 -34.33 1.32
C ALA A 14 -6.83 -33.07 0.45
N GLY A 15 -6.43 -33.21 -0.81
CA GLY A 15 -6.40 -32.13 -1.79
C GLY A 15 -7.76 -31.45 -1.88
N ALA A 16 -7.74 -30.11 -1.85
CA ALA A 16 -8.93 -29.30 -2.05
C ALA A 16 -9.54 -29.62 -3.43
N PRO A 17 -10.87 -29.77 -3.52
CA PRO A 17 -11.53 -30.01 -4.80
C PRO A 17 -11.27 -28.83 -5.75
N PRO A 18 -11.10 -29.09 -7.06
CA PRO A 18 -10.91 -28.03 -8.04
C PRO A 18 -12.13 -27.10 -8.05
N ALA A 19 -11.86 -25.79 -8.10
CA ALA A 19 -12.90 -24.78 -8.21
C ALA A 19 -13.66 -24.98 -9.55
N PRO A 20 -15.00 -24.88 -9.56
CA PRO A 20 -15.78 -25.07 -10.77
C PRO A 20 -15.36 -24.06 -11.84
N GLU A 21 -14.88 -24.57 -12.97
CA GLU A 21 -14.60 -23.80 -14.17
C GLU A 21 -15.90 -23.20 -14.69
N TYR A 22 -16.01 -21.88 -14.60
CA TYR A 22 -17.11 -21.10 -15.13
C TYR A 22 -16.98 -21.08 -16.65
N TYR A 23 -17.74 -21.94 -17.33
CA TYR A 23 -17.94 -21.84 -18.77
C TYR A 23 -18.77 -20.57 -19.04
N PRO A 24 -18.26 -19.62 -19.83
CA PRO A 24 -19.09 -18.53 -20.35
C PRO A 24 -20.17 -19.17 -21.22
N GLU A 25 -21.43 -19.00 -20.85
CA GLU A 25 -22.56 -19.34 -21.72
C GLU A 25 -22.42 -18.49 -22.98
N GLU A 26 -22.21 -19.19 -24.10
CA GLU A 26 -22.19 -18.63 -25.45
C GLU A 26 -23.65 -18.25 -25.75
N ASP A 27 -23.97 -16.96 -25.62
CA ASP A 27 -25.24 -16.38 -26.06
C ASP A 27 -25.29 -16.47 -27.60
N GLU A 28 -25.64 -17.65 -28.11
CA GLU A 28 -26.12 -17.82 -29.47
C GLU A 28 -27.59 -17.36 -29.56
N GLU A 29 -27.96 -16.89 -30.75
CA GLU A 29 -29.33 -16.63 -31.21
C GLU A 29 -29.96 -15.31 -30.74
N LEU A 30 -30.04 -14.35 -31.67
CA LEU A 30 -31.30 -14.11 -32.37
C LEU A 30 -31.03 -13.25 -33.60
N GLU A 31 -31.11 -13.90 -34.76
CA GLU A 31 -31.02 -13.32 -36.09
C GLU A 31 -32.09 -12.24 -36.29
N SER A 32 -31.66 -11.15 -36.92
CA SER A 32 -32.47 -10.06 -37.45
C SER A 32 -33.52 -10.57 -38.45
N ALA A 33 -34.77 -10.68 -38.00
CA ALA A 33 -35.93 -10.82 -38.89
C ALA A 33 -36.33 -9.43 -39.43
N GLU A 34 -35.52 -8.89 -40.33
CA GLU A 34 -35.90 -7.78 -41.21
C GLU A 34 -36.16 -8.40 -42.58
N ASP A 35 -37.40 -8.75 -42.93
CA ASP A 35 -37.89 -8.93 -44.31
C ASP A 35 -39.26 -9.64 -44.32
N ASP A 36 -40.37 -8.92 -44.14
CA ASP A 36 -41.67 -9.43 -44.59
C ASP A 36 -42.67 -8.32 -44.96
N GLU A 37 -42.25 -7.39 -45.84
CA GLU A 37 -43.14 -6.35 -46.39
C GLU A 37 -43.07 -6.39 -47.92
N ARG A 38 -43.24 -7.58 -48.52
CA ARG A 38 -43.38 -7.75 -49.98
C ARG A 38 -44.45 -8.77 -50.33
N SER A 39 -45.69 -8.49 -50.00
CA SER A 39 -46.82 -9.17 -50.64
C SER A 39 -48.03 -8.26 -50.67
N CYS A 40 -48.30 -7.63 -51.82
CA CYS A 40 -49.64 -7.30 -52.31
C CYS A 40 -49.49 -6.58 -53.66
N ARG A 41 -48.96 -7.31 -54.66
CA ARG A 41 -49.23 -7.00 -56.06
C ARG A 41 -50.53 -7.71 -56.43
N GLY A 42 -51.59 -6.96 -56.67
CA GLY A 42 -52.74 -7.47 -57.41
C GLY A 42 -54.08 -7.09 -56.80
N ARG A 43 -54.68 -6.04 -57.34
CA ARG A 43 -56.00 -6.10 -57.99
C ARG A 43 -56.32 -4.73 -58.56
N GLU A 44 -56.31 -4.67 -59.87
CA GLU A 44 -56.95 -3.65 -60.68
C GLU A 44 -58.46 -3.86 -60.49
N SER A 45 -59.07 -3.19 -59.51
CA SER A 45 -60.51 -3.23 -59.28
C SER A 45 -61.07 -1.85 -59.58
N ASP A 46 -61.52 -1.71 -60.82
CA ASP A 46 -62.23 -0.56 -61.40
C ASP A 46 -63.68 -0.54 -60.91
N GLU A 47 -63.88 -0.31 -59.61
CA GLU A 47 -65.20 -0.10 -59.02
C GLU A 47 -65.17 1.15 -58.11
N ASP A 48 -65.22 2.31 -58.77
CA ASP A 48 -65.53 3.63 -58.20
C ASP A 48 -66.95 3.62 -57.60
N THR A 49 -67.19 3.02 -56.43
CA THR A 49 -68.47 3.15 -55.68
C THR A 49 -68.33 2.51 -54.29
N GLU A 50 -68.37 3.34 -53.24
CA GLU A 50 -68.64 2.98 -51.82
C GLU A 50 -67.48 2.40 -50.98
N ASP A 51 -66.51 3.23 -50.59
CA ASP A 51 -65.84 3.02 -49.30
C ASP A 51 -65.63 4.33 -48.53
N ALA A 52 -66.75 4.95 -48.14
CA ALA A 52 -66.73 6.01 -47.15
C ALA A 52 -66.55 5.45 -45.71
N SER A 53 -66.66 4.14 -45.53
CA SER A 53 -66.48 3.47 -44.24
C SER A 53 -65.01 3.28 -43.82
N GLU A 54 -64.08 3.11 -44.77
CA GLU A 54 -62.66 2.89 -44.47
C GLU A 54 -62.05 4.06 -43.70
N THR A 55 -62.47 5.30 -43.99
CA THR A 55 -61.93 6.48 -43.28
C THR A 55 -62.42 6.57 -41.83
N ASP A 56 -63.65 6.13 -41.54
CA ASP A 56 -64.17 6.10 -40.16
C ASP A 56 -63.60 4.91 -39.37
N LEU A 57 -63.34 3.78 -40.02
CA LEU A 57 -62.63 2.64 -39.41
C LEU A 57 -61.19 3.03 -39.03
N ALA A 58 -60.45 3.70 -39.91
CA ALA A 58 -59.09 4.15 -39.63
C ALA A 58 -59.02 5.13 -38.44
N LYS A 59 -60.01 6.02 -38.31
CA LYS A 59 -60.10 6.91 -37.14
C LYS A 59 -60.41 6.16 -35.86
N HIS A 60 -61.32 5.18 -35.91
CA HIS A 60 -61.63 4.34 -34.76
C HIS A 60 -60.39 3.55 -34.29
N ASP A 61 -59.62 2.99 -35.23
CA ASP A 61 -58.38 2.26 -34.93
C ASP A 61 -57.30 3.18 -34.29
N GLU A 62 -57.16 4.42 -34.77
CA GLU A 62 -56.27 5.42 -34.18
C GLU A 62 -56.70 5.81 -32.75
N GLU A 63 -58.00 5.99 -32.52
CA GLU A 63 -58.57 6.31 -31.21
C GLU A 63 -58.35 5.16 -30.20
N ASP A 64 -58.59 3.91 -30.62
CA ASP A 64 -58.35 2.71 -29.81
C ASP A 64 -56.87 2.57 -29.42
N PHE A 65 -55.96 2.85 -30.35
CA PHE A 65 -54.51 2.81 -30.09
C PHE A 65 -54.09 3.88 -29.07
N VAL A 66 -54.64 5.09 -29.18
CA VAL A 66 -54.37 6.18 -28.22
C VAL A 66 -54.89 5.82 -26.83
N GLU A 67 -56.09 5.26 -26.72
CA GLU A 67 -56.65 4.82 -25.44
C GLU A 67 -55.83 3.70 -24.81
N MET A 68 -55.45 2.68 -25.60
CA MET A 68 -54.58 1.59 -25.13
C MET A 68 -53.24 2.10 -24.62
N LYS A 69 -52.65 3.09 -25.32
CA LYS A 69 -51.40 3.72 -24.90
C LYS A 69 -51.55 4.52 -23.60
N GLU A 70 -52.65 5.24 -23.43
CA GLU A 70 -52.95 5.98 -22.19
C GLU A 70 -53.17 5.01 -21.02
N GLN A 71 -53.88 3.90 -21.24
CA GLN A 71 -54.06 2.85 -20.23
C GLN A 71 -52.71 2.24 -19.82
N MET A 72 -51.82 1.93 -20.78
CA MET A 72 -50.46 1.48 -20.49
C MET A 72 -49.66 2.51 -19.67
N TYR A 73 -49.83 3.80 -19.94
CA TYR A 73 -49.18 4.87 -19.18
C TYR A 73 -49.70 4.94 -17.73
N GLN A 74 -51.01 4.88 -17.53
CA GLN A 74 -51.64 4.87 -16.21
C GLN A 74 -51.22 3.66 -15.37
N ASP A 75 -51.19 2.47 -15.97
CA ASP A 75 -50.73 1.24 -15.31
C ASP A 75 -49.25 1.32 -14.91
N LYS A 76 -48.41 1.85 -15.81
CA LYS A 76 -46.99 2.07 -15.52
C LYS A 76 -46.82 3.07 -14.38
N LEU A 77 -47.58 4.15 -14.36
CA LEU A 77 -47.57 5.15 -13.29
C LEU A 77 -48.03 4.54 -11.95
N ALA A 78 -49.09 3.72 -11.96
CA ALA A 78 -49.59 3.04 -10.77
C ALA A 78 -48.58 2.01 -10.22
N SER A 79 -47.91 1.26 -11.11
CA SER A 79 -46.82 0.34 -10.74
C SER A 79 -45.65 1.07 -10.09
N LEU A 80 -45.21 2.19 -10.68
CA LEU A 80 -44.15 3.03 -10.12
C LEU A 80 -44.54 3.62 -8.75
N LYS A 81 -45.78 4.12 -8.61
CA LYS A 81 -46.30 4.60 -7.31
C LYS A 81 -46.31 3.49 -6.26
N ARG A 82 -46.73 2.28 -6.62
CA ARG A 82 -46.72 1.11 -5.72
C ARG A 82 -45.30 0.72 -5.31
N GLN A 83 -44.35 0.68 -6.26
CA GLN A 83 -42.93 0.40 -5.95
C GLN A 83 -42.33 1.47 -5.03
N LEU A 84 -42.66 2.74 -5.25
CA LEU A 84 -42.20 3.84 -4.41
C LEU A 84 -42.77 3.74 -2.99
N GLN A 85 -44.06 3.41 -2.84
CA GLN A 85 -44.67 3.15 -1.54
C GLN A 85 -44.01 1.94 -0.84
N GLN A 86 -43.82 0.83 -1.55
CA GLN A 86 -43.11 -0.34 -1.00
C GLN A 86 -41.67 -0.02 -0.59
N LEU A 87 -41.00 0.89 -1.31
CA LEU A 87 -39.67 1.35 -0.94
C LEU A 87 -39.70 2.22 0.32
N GLN A 88 -40.68 3.13 0.45
CA GLN A 88 -40.88 3.96 1.65
C GLN A 88 -41.20 3.12 2.89
N GLU A 89 -41.97 2.05 2.73
CA GLU A 89 -42.31 1.09 3.79
C GLU A 89 -41.18 0.08 4.05
N GLY A 90 -40.14 0.03 3.21
CA GLY A 90 -39.07 -0.96 3.29
C GLY A 90 -39.49 -2.40 2.92
N THR A 91 -40.64 -2.57 2.27
CA THR A 91 -41.21 -3.85 1.85
C THR A 91 -40.78 -4.27 0.43
N LEU A 92 -40.18 -3.36 -0.35
CA LEU A 92 -39.70 -3.64 -1.70
C LEU A 92 -38.63 -4.74 -1.68
N GLN A 93 -38.83 -5.80 -2.46
CA GLN A 93 -38.00 -7.00 -2.43
C GLN A 93 -36.54 -6.76 -2.79
N GLU A 94 -36.26 -5.91 -3.78
CA GLU A 94 -34.91 -5.56 -4.18
C GLU A 94 -34.15 -4.79 -3.08
N TYR A 95 -34.84 -3.85 -2.42
CA TYR A 95 -34.31 -3.15 -1.26
C TYR A 95 -33.98 -4.12 -0.12
N GLN A 96 -34.89 -5.04 0.21
CA GLN A 96 -34.66 -6.05 1.24
C GLN A 96 -33.47 -6.97 0.92
N LYS A 97 -33.34 -7.42 -0.34
CA LYS A 97 -32.17 -8.20 -0.80
C LYS A 97 -30.88 -7.40 -0.65
N ARG A 98 -30.88 -6.11 -1.00
CA ARG A 98 -29.72 -5.22 -0.85
C ARG A 98 -29.35 -5.04 0.62
N MET A 99 -30.33 -4.84 1.50
CA MET A 99 -30.12 -4.70 2.93
C MET A 99 -29.54 -5.97 3.55
N LYS A 100 -30.06 -7.16 3.20
CA LYS A 100 -29.49 -8.45 3.64
C LYS A 100 -28.04 -8.62 3.21
N LYS A 101 -27.70 -8.26 1.96
CA LYS A 101 -26.33 -8.31 1.47
C LYS A 101 -25.39 -7.37 2.23
N LEU A 102 -25.86 -6.15 2.55
CA LEU A 102 -25.09 -5.19 3.35
C LEU A 102 -24.88 -5.67 4.78
N ASP A 103 -25.91 -6.23 5.42
CA ASP A 103 -25.81 -6.82 6.76
C ASP A 103 -24.85 -8.01 6.80
N GLN A 104 -24.89 -8.88 5.78
CA GLN A 104 -23.94 -9.98 5.63
C GLN A 104 -22.50 -9.45 5.51
N GLN A 105 -22.26 -8.47 4.63
CA GLN A 105 -20.93 -7.85 4.49
C GLN A 105 -20.45 -7.19 5.78
N TYR A 106 -21.34 -6.56 6.53
CA TYR A 106 -21.02 -5.98 7.84
C TYR A 106 -20.61 -7.07 8.83
N LYS A 107 -21.40 -8.13 8.96
CA LYS A 107 -21.09 -9.28 9.84
C LYS A 107 -19.76 -9.95 9.46
N GLU A 108 -19.52 -10.14 8.17
CA GLU A 108 -18.25 -10.68 7.66
C GLU A 108 -17.07 -9.76 8.00
N ARG A 109 -17.22 -8.44 7.86
CA ARG A 109 -16.17 -7.48 8.26
C ARG A 109 -15.87 -7.53 9.75
N ILE A 110 -16.89 -7.59 10.60
CA ILE A 110 -16.71 -7.70 12.06
C ILE A 110 -16.00 -9.01 12.41
N ARG A 111 -16.48 -10.13 11.87
CA ARG A 111 -15.85 -11.45 12.07
C ARG A 111 -14.38 -11.46 11.65
N ASN A 112 -14.07 -10.87 10.49
CA ASN A 112 -12.70 -10.77 10.01
C ASN A 112 -11.85 -9.90 10.95
N ALA A 113 -12.36 -8.76 11.40
CA ALA A 113 -11.65 -7.89 12.33
C ALA A 113 -11.35 -8.58 13.67
N GLU A 114 -12.31 -9.35 14.20
CA GLU A 114 -12.13 -10.16 15.42
C GLU A 114 -11.06 -11.24 15.22
N LEU A 115 -11.09 -11.95 14.09
CA LEU A 115 -10.09 -12.95 13.76
C LEU A 115 -8.69 -12.34 13.63
N PHE A 116 -8.57 -11.18 12.97
CA PHE A 116 -7.30 -10.46 12.87
C PHE A 116 -6.76 -10.06 14.24
N LEU A 117 -7.62 -9.53 15.12
CA LEU A 117 -7.24 -9.17 16.48
C LEU A 117 -6.74 -10.37 17.28
N GLN A 118 -7.43 -11.52 17.17
CA GLN A 118 -7.00 -12.76 17.84
C GLN A 118 -5.63 -13.21 17.34
N LEU A 119 -5.44 -13.29 16.01
CA LEU A 119 -4.16 -13.69 15.41
C LEU A 119 -3.02 -12.74 15.80
N GLU A 120 -3.27 -11.43 15.81
CA GLU A 120 -2.28 -10.44 16.20
C GLU A 120 -1.93 -10.56 17.70
N THR A 121 -2.92 -10.78 18.56
CA THR A 121 -2.71 -10.99 20.00
C THR A 121 -1.86 -12.24 20.26
N GLU A 122 -2.21 -13.37 19.64
CA GLU A 122 -1.43 -14.62 19.75
C GLU A 122 0.00 -14.45 19.23
N GLN A 123 0.18 -13.68 18.16
CA GLN A 123 1.50 -13.38 17.60
C GLN A 123 2.34 -12.55 18.56
N VAL A 124 1.76 -11.52 19.17
CA VAL A 124 2.42 -10.70 20.18
C VAL A 124 2.80 -11.56 21.40
N GLU A 125 1.91 -12.43 21.87
CA GLU A 125 2.21 -13.31 23.01
C GLU A 125 3.33 -14.31 22.69
N ARG A 126 3.29 -14.95 21.52
CA ARG A 126 4.37 -15.84 21.06
C ARG A 126 5.71 -15.11 20.95
N ASN A 127 5.71 -13.87 20.46
CA ASN A 127 6.91 -13.05 20.38
C ASN A 127 7.42 -12.67 21.77
N TYR A 128 6.54 -12.28 22.69
CA TYR A 128 6.89 -11.98 24.08
C TYR A 128 7.54 -13.17 24.78
N ILE A 129 7.01 -14.38 24.60
CA ILE A 129 7.59 -15.61 25.17
C ILE A 129 8.97 -15.88 24.59
N LYS A 130 9.15 -15.74 23.27
CA LYS A 130 10.44 -15.92 22.61
C LYS A 130 11.47 -14.91 23.11
N GLU A 131 11.08 -13.64 23.22
CA GLU A 131 11.94 -12.56 23.70
C GLU A 131 12.37 -12.82 25.15
N LYS A 132 11.44 -13.21 26.02
CA LYS A 132 11.74 -13.56 27.42
C LYS A 132 12.75 -14.72 27.49
N LYS A 133 12.59 -15.75 26.67
CA LYS A 133 13.54 -16.87 26.59
C LYS A 133 14.91 -16.43 26.06
N ALA A 134 14.93 -15.58 25.04
CA ALA A 134 16.16 -15.05 24.47
C ALA A 134 16.93 -14.21 25.49
N ALA A 135 16.26 -13.32 26.22
CA ALA A 135 16.87 -12.49 27.25
C ALA A 135 17.45 -13.32 28.42
N VAL A 136 16.75 -14.38 28.84
CA VAL A 136 17.28 -15.30 29.87
C VAL A 136 18.52 -16.03 29.35
N LYS A 137 18.47 -16.56 28.13
CA LYS A 137 19.62 -17.22 27.51
C LYS A 137 20.82 -16.28 27.37
N GLU A 138 20.60 -15.05 26.91
CA GLU A 138 21.66 -14.04 26.78
C GLU A 138 22.31 -13.72 28.13
N PHE A 139 21.51 -13.59 29.19
CA PHE A 139 22.03 -13.38 30.54
C PHE A 139 22.89 -14.56 31.03
N GLU A 140 22.43 -15.79 30.80
CA GLU A 140 23.17 -17.01 31.17
C GLU A 140 24.47 -17.14 30.37
N ASP A 141 24.43 -16.94 29.06
CA ASP A 141 25.59 -16.95 28.18
C ASP A 141 26.61 -15.89 28.61
N LYS A 142 26.16 -14.66 28.92
CA LYS A 142 27.04 -13.58 29.38
C LYS A 142 27.69 -13.91 30.72
N LYS A 143 26.96 -14.57 31.63
CA LYS A 143 27.49 -15.02 32.91
C LYS A 143 28.59 -16.07 32.74
N VAL A 144 28.43 -16.98 31.78
CA VAL A 144 29.46 -17.98 31.44
C VAL A 144 30.67 -17.30 30.79
N GLU A 145 30.45 -16.44 29.79
CA GLU A 145 31.51 -15.70 29.09
C GLU A 145 32.39 -14.90 30.06
N LEU A 146 31.81 -14.20 31.03
CA LEU A 146 32.57 -13.44 32.02
C LEU A 146 33.43 -14.33 32.93
N LYS A 147 32.96 -15.53 33.28
CA LYS A 147 33.74 -16.49 34.05
C LYS A 147 34.88 -17.07 33.24
N GLU A 148 34.63 -17.42 31.98
CA GLU A 148 35.64 -17.95 31.06
C GLU A 148 36.72 -16.91 30.78
N ASN A 149 36.36 -15.65 30.56
CA ASN A 149 37.31 -14.55 30.40
C ASN A 149 38.19 -14.38 31.65
N LEU A 150 37.61 -14.44 32.86
CA LEU A 150 38.38 -14.36 34.10
C LEU A 150 39.36 -15.53 34.25
N ILE A 151 38.92 -16.75 33.92
CA ILE A 151 39.79 -17.93 33.95
C ILE A 151 40.93 -17.78 32.95
N ALA A 152 40.64 -17.40 31.71
CA ALA A 152 41.65 -17.19 30.67
C ALA A 152 42.67 -16.12 31.06
N GLU A 153 42.24 -15.01 31.68
CA GLU A 153 43.15 -13.98 32.20
C GLU A 153 44.07 -14.50 33.31
N LEU A 154 43.55 -15.35 34.20
CA LEU A 154 44.35 -15.95 35.27
C LEU A 154 45.32 -17.01 34.74
N GLU A 155 44.92 -17.80 33.75
CA GLU A 155 45.78 -18.77 33.08
C GLU A 155 46.92 -18.09 32.31
N GLU A 156 46.64 -17.00 31.60
CA GLU A 156 47.69 -16.23 30.90
C GLU A 156 48.63 -15.55 31.91
N LYS A 157 48.13 -15.01 33.02
CA LYS A 157 48.98 -14.49 34.11
C LYS A 157 49.86 -15.58 34.70
N LYS A 158 49.32 -16.77 34.95
CA LYS A 158 50.09 -17.92 35.42
C LYS A 158 51.19 -18.28 34.43
N LYS A 159 50.85 -18.40 33.15
CA LYS A 159 51.81 -18.69 32.07
C LYS A 159 52.88 -17.61 31.94
N MET A 160 52.52 -16.33 32.10
CA MET A 160 53.47 -15.21 32.11
C MET A 160 54.46 -15.35 33.27
N ILE A 161 53.99 -15.63 34.49
CA ILE A 161 54.85 -15.85 35.66
C ILE A 161 55.73 -17.09 35.47
N GLU A 162 55.20 -18.17 34.90
CA GLU A 162 55.97 -19.38 34.58
C GLU A 162 57.07 -19.10 33.54
N ASN A 163 56.77 -18.31 32.51
CA ASN A 163 57.75 -17.88 31.52
C ASN A 163 58.80 -16.94 32.14
N GLU A 164 58.41 -16.00 32.99
CA GLU A 164 59.34 -15.11 33.72
C GLU A 164 60.24 -15.92 34.65
N LYS A 165 59.68 -16.89 35.38
CA LYS A 165 60.43 -17.80 36.24
C LYS A 165 61.43 -18.63 35.43
N LEU A 166 61.00 -19.25 34.32
CA LEU A 166 61.87 -20.00 33.43
C LEU A 166 62.99 -19.11 32.86
N THR A 167 62.65 -17.88 32.47
CA THR A 167 63.62 -16.90 31.97
C THR A 167 64.62 -16.52 33.06
N MET A 168 64.17 -16.31 34.30
CA MET A 168 65.02 -16.00 35.44
C MET A 168 65.95 -17.17 35.81
N GLU A 169 65.43 -18.40 35.81
CA GLU A 169 66.22 -19.63 36.03
C GLU A 169 67.28 -19.82 34.94
N LEU A 170 66.94 -19.56 33.67
CA LEU A 170 67.87 -19.68 32.55
C LEU A 170 68.91 -18.56 32.50
N THR A 171 68.50 -17.33 32.83
CA THR A 171 69.40 -16.15 32.80
C THR A 171 70.38 -16.17 33.97
N GLY A 172 70.08 -16.97 34.99
CA GLY A 172 71.05 -17.34 35.99
C GLY A 172 71.30 -16.22 37.00
N ASP A 173 71.51 -16.70 38.21
CA ASP A 173 71.62 -16.03 39.50
C ASP A 173 72.88 -15.15 39.61
N SER A 174 73.11 -14.29 38.62
CA SER A 174 74.11 -13.23 38.73
C SER A 174 73.58 -12.14 39.66
N MET A 175 73.48 -12.49 40.96
CA MET A 175 73.28 -11.60 42.11
C MET A 175 74.29 -10.45 42.17
N GLU A 176 75.26 -10.40 41.26
CA GLU A 176 76.00 -9.18 41.00
C GLU A 176 75.07 -8.17 40.31
N VAL A 177 74.33 -7.45 41.15
CA VAL A 177 73.63 -6.19 40.83
C VAL A 177 74.67 -5.16 40.41
N LYS A 178 75.27 -5.34 39.24
CA LYS A 178 75.98 -4.27 38.56
C LYS A 178 74.89 -3.39 37.97
N PRO A 179 74.88 -2.08 38.28
CA PRO A 179 73.93 -1.16 37.67
C PRO A 179 74.03 -1.36 36.17
N ILE A 180 72.89 -1.66 35.52
CA ILE A 180 72.81 -1.83 34.08
C ILE A 180 73.31 -0.51 33.50
N MET A 181 74.57 -0.50 33.07
CA MET A 181 75.17 0.66 32.45
C MET A 181 74.53 0.75 31.07
N THR A 182 73.37 1.41 31.01
CA THR A 182 72.63 1.58 29.78
C THR A 182 73.44 2.51 28.88
N ARG A 183 74.25 1.93 28.01
CA ARG A 183 74.74 2.68 26.85
C ARG A 183 73.50 3.07 26.06
N LYS A 184 73.31 4.38 25.84
CA LYS A 184 72.23 4.92 25.00
C LYS A 184 72.37 4.29 23.61
N LEU A 185 71.66 3.19 23.35
CA LEU A 185 71.58 2.68 21.99
C LEU A 185 70.83 3.74 21.20
N ARG A 186 71.55 4.32 20.23
CA ARG A 186 70.95 5.18 19.23
C ARG A 186 69.87 4.36 18.53
N ARG A 187 68.65 4.88 18.52
CA ARG A 187 67.54 4.28 17.77
C ARG A 187 68.02 4.05 16.34
N ARG A 188 67.84 2.86 15.80
CA ARG A 188 68.10 2.62 14.38
C ARG A 188 67.18 3.59 13.62
N PRO A 189 67.67 4.39 12.66
CA PRO A 189 66.83 5.30 11.89
C PRO A 189 65.63 4.64 11.18
N ASN A 190 65.62 3.30 11.11
CA ASN A 190 64.60 2.51 10.43
C ASN A 190 63.69 1.72 11.40
N ASP A 191 63.75 1.98 12.71
CA ASP A 191 62.85 1.32 13.66
C ASP A 191 61.52 2.09 13.76
N PRO A 192 60.39 1.52 13.31
CA PRO A 192 59.11 2.23 13.23
C PRO A 192 58.63 2.70 14.61
N VAL A 193 58.19 3.95 14.67
CA VAL A 193 57.64 4.57 15.88
C VAL A 193 56.43 3.76 16.37
N PRO A 194 56.32 3.46 17.69
CA PRO A 194 55.14 2.80 18.25
C PRO A 194 53.88 3.57 17.87
N ILE A 195 53.10 3.00 16.95
CA ILE A 195 51.84 3.59 16.53
C ILE A 195 50.84 3.35 17.67
N PRO A 196 50.18 4.39 18.20
CA PRO A 196 49.14 4.20 19.19
C PRO A 196 48.03 3.34 18.58
N ASP A 197 47.81 2.16 19.15
CA ASP A 197 46.75 1.25 18.73
C ASP A 197 45.38 1.92 18.86
N LYS A 198 44.84 2.45 17.76
CA LYS A 198 43.52 3.09 17.72
C LYS A 198 42.36 2.10 17.65
N ARG A 199 42.61 0.79 17.81
CA ARG A 199 41.57 -0.23 17.75
C ARG A 199 40.93 -0.48 19.11
N ARG A 200 40.41 0.56 19.76
CA ARG A 200 39.31 0.35 20.72
C ARG A 200 38.09 -0.04 19.90
N LYS A 201 37.80 -1.33 19.84
CA LYS A 201 36.52 -1.82 19.31
C LYS A 201 35.42 -1.20 20.19
N PRO A 202 34.44 -0.47 19.62
CA PRO A 202 33.29 -0.01 20.38
C PRO A 202 32.63 -1.21 21.06
N ALA A 203 32.22 -1.04 22.32
CA ALA A 203 31.50 -2.07 23.04
C ALA A 203 30.25 -2.47 22.24
N PRO A 204 29.98 -3.78 22.06
CA PRO A 204 28.87 -4.26 21.23
C PRO A 204 27.46 -3.93 21.76
N ALA A 205 27.34 -3.07 22.79
CA ALA A 205 26.09 -2.78 23.49
C ALA A 205 25.51 -1.38 23.22
N GLN A 206 25.93 -0.68 22.16
CA GLN A 206 25.29 0.59 21.80
C GLN A 206 23.98 0.32 21.05
N LEU A 207 22.85 0.30 21.76
CA LEU A 207 21.52 0.31 21.16
C LEU A 207 21.34 1.60 20.34
N ASN A 208 21.17 1.45 19.03
CA ASN A 208 20.80 2.56 18.15
C ASN A 208 19.28 2.71 18.14
N TYR A 209 18.78 3.81 18.72
CA TYR A 209 17.36 4.15 18.76
C TYR A 209 16.86 4.82 17.47
N LEU A 210 17.75 5.23 16.57
CA LEU A 210 17.40 5.84 15.30
C LEU A 210 17.42 4.80 14.18
N LEU A 211 16.35 4.75 13.40
CA LEU A 211 16.33 4.01 12.15
C LEU A 211 17.29 4.65 11.15
N THR A 212 17.88 3.80 10.32
CA THR A 212 18.66 4.25 9.17
C THR A 212 17.73 4.76 8.06
N ASP A 213 18.23 5.62 7.18
CA ASP A 213 17.46 6.11 6.04
C ASP A 213 16.90 4.96 5.17
N GLU A 214 17.60 3.83 5.07
CA GLU A 214 17.10 2.65 4.35
C GLU A 214 15.88 2.02 5.04
N GLN A 215 15.90 1.86 6.36
CA GLN A 215 14.76 1.34 7.12
C GLN A 215 13.56 2.29 7.04
N ILE A 216 13.80 3.60 7.11
CA ILE A 216 12.76 4.61 6.91
C ILE A 216 12.17 4.52 5.51
N MET A 217 13.00 4.37 4.47
CA MET A 217 12.54 4.21 3.09
C MET A 217 11.75 2.91 2.90
N GLU A 218 12.16 1.81 3.53
CA GLU A 218 11.43 0.54 3.49
C GLU A 218 10.05 0.64 4.15
N ASP A 219 9.98 1.20 5.36
CA ASP A 219 8.70 1.44 6.04
C ASP A 219 7.79 2.36 5.22
N LEU A 220 8.34 3.42 4.62
CA LEU A 220 7.59 4.29 3.72
C LEU A 220 7.09 3.54 2.48
N ARG A 221 7.87 2.62 1.90
CA ARG A 221 7.42 1.77 0.78
C ARG A 221 6.26 0.88 1.23
N THR A 222 6.35 0.27 2.41
CA THR A 222 5.31 -0.59 2.98
C THR A 222 4.03 0.20 3.25
N LEU A 223 4.12 1.34 3.94
CA LEU A 223 2.98 2.23 4.19
C LEU A 223 2.30 2.71 2.91
N ASN A 224 3.05 2.98 1.84
CA ASN A 224 2.49 3.39 0.56
C ASN A 224 1.80 2.23 -0.19
N LYS A 225 2.26 0.98 -0.04
CA LYS A 225 1.58 -0.20 -0.59
C LYS A 225 0.21 -0.41 0.07
N LEU A 226 0.14 -0.31 1.40
CA LEU A 226 -1.12 -0.44 2.16
C LEU A 226 -2.11 0.70 1.87
N LYS A 227 -1.63 1.91 1.55
CA LYS A 227 -2.50 3.05 1.18
C LYS A 227 -2.96 3.05 -0.26
N SER A 228 -2.50 2.13 -1.11
CA SER A 228 -3.02 2.02 -2.47
C SER A 228 -4.36 1.26 -2.44
N PRO A 229 -5.50 1.89 -2.77
CA PRO A 229 -6.75 1.17 -2.92
C PRO A 229 -6.57 0.24 -4.12
N LYS A 230 -6.34 -1.05 -3.88
CA LYS A 230 -6.46 -2.06 -4.93
C LYS A 230 -7.91 -2.00 -5.43
N ARG A 231 -8.13 -1.37 -6.58
CA ARG A 231 -9.36 -1.57 -7.34
C ARG A 231 -9.27 -2.99 -7.94
N PRO A 232 -10.29 -3.84 -7.78
CA PRO A 232 -10.39 -5.03 -8.61
C PRO A 232 -10.43 -4.55 -10.07
N ALA A 233 -9.57 -5.13 -10.90
CA ALA A 233 -9.54 -4.89 -12.33
C ALA A 233 -10.85 -5.44 -12.92
N SER A 234 -11.79 -4.56 -13.24
CA SER A 234 -12.90 -4.88 -14.14
C SER A 234 -12.47 -4.57 -15.57
N PRO A 235 -12.39 -5.55 -16.47
CA PRO A 235 -12.17 -5.32 -17.89
C PRO A 235 -13.43 -4.70 -18.52
N SER A 236 -13.20 -3.78 -19.48
CA SER A 236 -14.09 -3.40 -20.59
C SER A 236 -15.55 -3.00 -20.29
N SER A 237 -15.84 -1.69 -20.40
CA SER A 237 -16.77 -1.19 -21.42
C SER A 237 -16.70 0.36 -21.53
N PRO A 238 -16.57 0.91 -22.74
CA PRO A 238 -16.70 2.34 -23.02
C PRO A 238 -18.13 2.66 -23.45
N GLU A 239 -18.89 3.45 -22.68
CA GLU A 239 -20.08 4.08 -23.24
C GLU A 239 -20.44 5.40 -22.55
N HIS A 240 -20.79 6.34 -23.41
CA HIS A 240 -21.09 7.72 -23.15
C HIS A 240 -22.38 7.86 -22.30
N LEU A 241 -22.41 8.86 -21.41
CA LEU A 241 -23.46 9.90 -21.28
C LEU A 241 -23.17 10.82 -20.07
N PRO A 242 -23.48 12.12 -20.15
CA PRO A 242 -23.10 13.11 -19.14
C PRO A 242 -24.21 13.38 -18.11
N THR A 243 -23.82 14.15 -17.09
CA THR A 243 -24.67 14.91 -16.14
C THR A 243 -25.23 14.18 -14.91
N THR A 244 -24.39 14.03 -13.88
CA THR A 244 -24.76 14.40 -12.49
C THR A 244 -23.48 14.79 -11.73
N PRO A 245 -23.50 15.84 -10.87
CA PRO A 245 -22.34 16.25 -10.09
C PRO A 245 -22.18 15.32 -8.89
N ALA A 246 -21.86 14.06 -9.15
CA ALA A 246 -21.53 13.08 -8.12
C ALA A 246 -20.11 13.36 -7.62
N GLU A 247 -20.02 13.65 -6.32
CA GLU A 247 -18.81 13.71 -5.48
C GLU A 247 -17.52 13.30 -6.20
N SER A 248 -16.71 14.31 -6.54
CA SER A 248 -15.53 14.19 -7.37
C SER A 248 -14.70 12.97 -6.94
N PRO A 249 -14.59 11.92 -7.79
CA PRO A 249 -13.81 10.74 -7.45
C PRO A 249 -12.36 11.19 -7.28
N ALA A 250 -11.91 11.28 -6.03
CA ALA A 250 -10.58 11.65 -5.57
C ALA A 250 -9.77 12.38 -6.65
N GLN A 251 -9.97 13.69 -6.78
CA GLN A 251 -9.32 14.51 -7.82
C GLN A 251 -7.80 14.28 -7.78
N ARG A 252 -7.34 13.35 -8.62
CA ARG A 252 -5.92 13.03 -8.74
C ARG A 252 -5.32 14.11 -9.59
N PHE A 253 -4.48 14.92 -8.97
CA PHE A 253 -3.73 15.93 -9.69
C PHE A 253 -2.64 15.23 -10.50
N GLU A 254 -2.60 15.52 -11.79
CA GLU A 254 -1.51 15.06 -12.65
C GLU A 254 -0.24 15.84 -12.29
N ALA A 255 0.62 15.19 -11.50
CA ALA A 255 1.90 15.73 -11.09
C ALA A 255 3.03 14.76 -11.44
N ARG A 256 4.03 15.23 -12.21
CA ARG A 256 5.22 14.47 -12.59
C ARG A 256 6.43 15.38 -12.76
N ILE A 257 7.63 14.83 -12.62
CA ILE A 257 8.88 15.58 -12.81
C ILE A 257 9.60 15.02 -14.04
N GLU A 258 9.98 15.90 -14.95
CA GLU A 258 10.71 15.57 -16.18
C GLU A 258 11.76 16.66 -16.43
N ASP A 259 13.00 16.27 -16.74
CA ASP A 259 14.13 17.18 -17.01
C ASP A 259 14.32 18.31 -15.98
N GLY A 260 14.11 18.00 -14.69
CA GLY A 260 14.23 18.98 -13.61
C GLY A 260 13.13 20.05 -13.61
N LYS A 261 11.99 19.77 -14.25
CA LYS A 261 10.80 20.63 -14.29
C LYS A 261 9.62 19.87 -13.70
N LEU A 262 8.77 20.55 -12.95
CA LEU A 262 7.55 19.97 -12.40
C LEU A 262 6.40 20.23 -13.37
N TYR A 263 5.75 19.18 -13.83
CA TYR A 263 4.44 19.26 -14.45
C TYR A 263 3.38 19.13 -13.37
N TYR A 264 2.46 20.09 -13.30
CA TYR A 264 1.32 20.06 -12.38
C TYR A 264 0.14 20.76 -13.03
N ASP A 265 -1.04 20.12 -13.03
CA ASP A 265 -2.30 20.70 -13.56
C ASP A 265 -2.14 21.31 -14.96
N LYS A 266 -1.61 20.50 -15.88
CA LYS A 266 -1.34 20.85 -17.29
C LYS A 266 -0.32 21.97 -17.51
N ARG A 267 0.49 22.30 -16.51
CA ARG A 267 1.47 23.39 -16.58
C ARG A 267 2.84 22.96 -16.10
N TRP A 268 3.86 23.48 -16.76
CA TRP A 268 5.24 23.31 -16.37
C TRP A 268 5.68 24.41 -15.40
N TYR A 269 6.41 23.98 -14.38
CA TYR A 269 7.00 24.81 -13.35
C TYR A 269 8.51 24.59 -13.28
N HIS A 270 9.24 25.68 -13.07
CA HIS A 270 10.70 25.69 -13.11
C HIS A 270 11.30 26.23 -11.81
N LYS A 271 12.59 25.97 -11.61
CA LYS A 271 13.37 26.63 -10.56
C LYS A 271 13.25 28.15 -10.67
N SER A 272 13.24 28.82 -9.52
CA SER A 272 13.10 30.27 -9.35
C SER A 272 11.74 30.85 -9.76
N GLN A 273 10.73 30.03 -10.02
CA GLN A 273 9.39 30.50 -10.33
C GLN A 273 8.57 30.78 -9.07
N ALA A 274 7.87 31.92 -9.05
CA ALA A 274 6.95 32.28 -7.98
C ALA A 274 5.61 31.54 -8.13
N ILE A 275 5.15 30.95 -7.04
CA ILE A 275 3.91 30.17 -6.97
C ILE A 275 3.15 30.47 -5.67
N TYR A 276 1.86 30.16 -5.67
CA TYR A 276 1.08 29.96 -4.47
C TYR A 276 0.98 28.48 -4.18
N LEU A 277 1.20 28.12 -2.92
CA LEU A 277 0.99 26.79 -2.39
C LEU A 277 -0.25 26.82 -1.50
N GLU A 278 -1.26 26.03 -1.84
CA GLU A 278 -2.49 25.92 -1.06
C GLU A 278 -2.53 24.57 -0.36
N SER A 279 -2.67 24.57 0.97
CA SER A 279 -2.92 23.35 1.75
C SER A 279 -4.40 22.96 1.65
N LYS A 280 -4.72 21.71 2.02
CA LYS A 280 -6.11 21.22 2.16
C LYS A 280 -6.98 22.13 3.05
N ASP A 281 -6.39 22.79 4.04
CA ASP A 281 -7.08 23.73 4.95
C ASP A 281 -7.26 25.15 4.34
N ASN A 282 -7.15 25.29 3.01
CA ASN A 282 -7.24 26.54 2.26
C ASN A 282 -6.24 27.63 2.66
N GLN A 283 -5.18 27.29 3.40
CA GLN A 283 -4.08 28.21 3.70
C GLN A 283 -3.24 28.44 2.45
N LYS A 284 -3.17 29.70 2.00
CA LYS A 284 -2.36 30.12 0.83
C LYS A 284 -1.00 30.65 1.28
N LEU A 285 0.05 29.97 0.87
CA LEU A 285 1.44 30.36 1.13
C LEU A 285 2.06 30.87 -0.16
N SER A 286 2.65 32.06 -0.12
CA SER A 286 3.45 32.57 -1.24
C SER A 286 4.85 31.98 -1.17
N CYS A 287 5.28 31.30 -2.25
CA CYS A 287 6.54 30.60 -2.31
C CYS A 287 7.26 30.79 -3.64
N VAL A 288 8.56 30.51 -3.67
CA VAL A 288 9.40 30.43 -4.88
C VAL A 288 10.02 29.05 -4.94
N ILE A 289 9.92 28.38 -6.09
CA ILE A 289 10.54 27.07 -6.30
C ILE A 289 12.06 27.24 -6.23
N SER A 290 12.71 26.61 -5.25
CA SER A 290 14.15 26.68 -5.02
C SER A 290 14.93 25.62 -5.81
N SER A 291 14.38 24.40 -5.90
CA SER A 291 14.92 23.32 -6.74
C SER A 291 13.83 22.29 -7.02
N VAL A 292 14.02 21.53 -8.11
CA VAL A 292 13.19 20.39 -8.49
C VAL A 292 14.11 19.17 -8.50
N GLY A 293 13.90 18.25 -7.56
CA GLY A 293 14.62 16.97 -7.46
C GLY A 293 13.92 15.88 -8.26
N ALA A 294 14.30 14.61 -8.06
CA ALA A 294 13.71 13.49 -8.83
C ALA A 294 12.25 13.18 -8.43
N ASN A 295 11.94 13.21 -7.13
CA ASN A 295 10.62 12.86 -6.57
C ASN A 295 10.07 13.93 -5.62
N GLU A 296 10.67 15.12 -5.62
CA GLU A 296 10.36 16.20 -4.68
C GLU A 296 10.71 17.56 -5.27
N ILE A 297 10.04 18.60 -4.77
CA ILE A 297 10.40 19.99 -5.00
C ILE A 297 10.73 20.67 -3.67
N TRP A 298 11.67 21.59 -3.71
CA TRP A 298 11.94 22.50 -2.60
C TRP A 298 11.37 23.86 -2.94
N VAL A 299 10.54 24.40 -2.05
CA VAL A 299 9.95 25.73 -2.17
C VAL A 299 10.42 26.60 -1.01
N ARG A 300 10.61 27.89 -1.26
CA ARG A 300 10.98 28.87 -0.24
C ARG A 300 9.85 29.85 -0.07
N LYS A 301 9.31 29.96 1.14
CA LYS A 301 8.25 30.91 1.47
C LYS A 301 8.77 32.33 1.37
N THR A 302 8.00 33.24 0.78
CA THR A 302 8.44 34.62 0.56
C THR A 302 8.32 35.51 1.79
N SER A 303 7.53 35.10 2.80
CA SER A 303 7.33 35.92 4.02
C SER A 303 8.50 35.84 5.00
N ASP A 304 9.08 34.65 5.18
CA ASP A 304 10.10 34.37 6.20
C ASP A 304 11.32 33.64 5.63
N SER A 305 11.39 33.44 4.31
CA SER A 305 12.46 32.69 3.64
C SER A 305 12.66 31.25 4.11
N THR A 306 11.69 30.66 4.80
CA THR A 306 11.72 29.26 5.22
C THR A 306 11.64 28.34 4.01
N LYS A 307 12.48 27.29 3.99
CA LYS A 307 12.45 26.26 2.96
C LYS A 307 11.54 25.12 3.38
N MET A 308 10.71 24.67 2.46
CA MET A 308 9.81 23.52 2.64
C MET A 308 10.06 22.53 1.52
N ARG A 309 10.08 21.24 1.88
CA ARG A 309 10.15 20.14 0.93
C ARG A 309 8.75 19.59 0.69
N ILE A 310 8.40 19.40 -0.58
CA ILE A 310 7.13 18.84 -1.01
C ILE A 310 7.43 17.66 -1.91
N TYR A 311 6.98 16.48 -1.50
CA TYR A 311 7.11 15.27 -2.30
C TYR A 311 6.09 15.24 -3.42
N LEU A 312 6.47 14.64 -4.54
CA LEU A 312 5.60 14.47 -5.70
C LEU A 312 4.29 13.75 -5.33
N GLY A 313 4.36 12.73 -4.47
CA GLY A 313 3.17 12.02 -3.99
C GLY A 313 2.20 12.88 -3.16
N GLN A 314 2.66 13.97 -2.56
CA GLN A 314 1.78 14.90 -1.83
C GLN A 314 0.99 15.79 -2.81
N LEU A 315 1.60 16.20 -3.92
CA LEU A 315 0.93 16.91 -5.01
C LEU A 315 -0.11 16.01 -5.69
N GLN A 316 0.26 14.77 -6.01
CA GLN A 316 -0.65 13.80 -6.65
C GLN A 316 -1.89 13.49 -5.80
N ARG A 317 -1.73 13.49 -4.47
CA ARG A 317 -2.82 13.28 -3.49
C ARG A 317 -3.62 14.54 -3.19
N GLY A 318 -3.24 15.70 -3.72
CA GLY A 318 -3.91 16.98 -3.46
C GLY A 318 -3.73 17.49 -2.03
N LEU A 319 -2.70 17.05 -1.30
CA LEU A 319 -2.36 17.62 0.01
C LEU A 319 -1.88 19.06 -0.14
N PHE A 320 -1.19 19.33 -1.24
CA PHE A 320 -0.79 20.66 -1.67
C PHE A 320 -1.22 20.89 -3.11
N VAL A 321 -1.72 22.09 -3.39
CA VAL A 321 -2.08 22.56 -4.73
C VAL A 321 -1.18 23.71 -5.12
N ILE A 322 -0.60 23.66 -6.31
CA ILE A 322 0.29 24.70 -6.84
C ILE A 322 -0.50 25.58 -7.81
N ARG A 323 -0.41 26.90 -7.63
CA ARG A 323 -0.95 27.90 -8.56
C ARG A 323 0.14 28.88 -8.97
N ARG A 324 0.12 29.34 -10.23
CA ARG A 324 1.10 30.31 -10.72
C ARG A 324 0.84 31.66 -10.04
N ARG A 325 1.89 32.26 -9.48
CA ARG A 325 1.86 33.66 -9.07
C ARG A 325 2.38 34.47 -10.26
N SER A 326 1.55 35.34 -10.82
CA SER A 326 2.06 36.37 -11.74
C SER A 326 3.06 37.23 -10.97
N ALA A 327 4.21 37.54 -11.57
CA ALA A 327 5.01 38.65 -11.09
C ALA A 327 4.10 39.89 -11.15
N ALA A 328 3.91 40.54 -10.01
CA ALA A 328 3.30 41.86 -9.99
C ALA A 328 4.27 42.86 -10.64
#